data_AF-A0A377JSU0-F1
#
_entry.id   AF-A0A377JSU0-F1
#
_cell.length_a   1.000
_cell.length_b   1.000
_cell.length_c   1.000
_cell.angle_alpha   90.00
_cell.angle_beta   90.00
_cell.angle_gamma   90.00
#
_symmetry.space_group_name_H-M   'P 1'
#
loop_
_entity.id
_entity.type
_entity.pdbx_description
1 polymer ?
#
loop_
_entity_poly.entity_id
_entity_poly.type
_entity_poly.pdbx_seq_one_letter_code
_entity_poly.pdbx_strand_id
1 'polypeptide(L)'
;MKKLRVKEHSTSFYLELEILAKLDAIAKFYNVSRSQVVQSMLDFKRKGGNNEAWNLSQKIYKPKKAKEIHPLKNRKRLYKKAIQKRAFKQECLFNPMYSKWYRDDTQYEFISQ
;
A
#
# COMPACT_ATOMS: atom_id res chain seq x y z
N MET A 1 -9.35 8.92 1.64
CA MET A 1 -10.20 7.71 1.59
C MET A 1 -9.57 6.60 2.42
N LYS A 2 -10.18 6.20 3.56
CA LYS A 2 -9.75 5.00 4.30
C LYS A 2 -10.06 3.78 3.42
N LYS A 3 -9.04 3.00 3.03
CA LYS A 3 -9.27 1.68 2.41
C LYS A 3 -9.98 0.81 3.45
N LEU A 4 -11.19 0.35 3.14
CA LEU A 4 -11.88 -0.65 3.94
C LEU A 4 -10.99 -1.91 3.97
N ARG A 5 -10.63 -2.36 5.19
CA ARG A 5 -9.94 -3.64 5.35
C ARG A 5 -10.96 -4.73 5.06
N VAL A 6 -10.80 -5.42 3.95
CA VAL A 6 -11.57 -6.62 3.64
C VAL A 6 -11.26 -7.65 4.72
N LYS A 7 -12.29 -8.22 5.36
CA LYS A 7 -12.10 -9.31 6.31
C LYS A 7 -11.65 -10.55 5.54
N GLU A 8 -10.49 -11.09 5.91
CA GLU A 8 -10.01 -12.36 5.36
C GLU A 8 -10.75 -13.50 6.07
N HIS A 9 -11.40 -14.36 5.29
CA HIS A 9 -12.04 -15.58 5.79
C HIS A 9 -11.18 -16.77 5.39
N SER A 10 -10.76 -17.56 6.37
CA SER A 10 -10.08 -18.84 6.16
C SER A 10 -11.04 -19.99 6.43
N THR A 11 -10.97 -21.01 5.58
CA THR A 11 -11.70 -22.27 5.76
C THR A 11 -10.72 -23.44 5.65
N SER A 12 -11.11 -24.57 6.24
CA SER A 12 -10.33 -25.81 6.25
C SER A 12 -11.17 -26.92 5.66
N PHE A 13 -10.56 -27.80 4.88
CA PHE A 13 -11.22 -28.95 4.28
C PHE A 13 -10.22 -30.11 4.16
N TYR A 14 -10.76 -31.32 4.12
CA TYR A 14 -9.97 -32.54 4.00
C TYR A 14 -9.82 -32.93 2.53
N LEU A 15 -8.65 -33.46 2.19
CA LEU A 15 -8.32 -33.97 0.86
C LEU A 15 -7.64 -35.34 1.00
N GLU A 16 -7.80 -36.17 -0.01
CA GLU A 16 -7.02 -37.40 -0.14
C GLU A 16 -5.52 -37.09 -0.26
N LEU A 17 -4.70 -38.01 0.24
CA LEU A 17 -3.25 -37.84 0.31
C LEU A 17 -2.62 -37.66 -1.08
N GLU A 18 -3.14 -38.38 -2.09
CA GLU A 18 -2.66 -38.27 -3.47
C GLU A 18 -2.91 -36.88 -4.07
N ILE A 19 -4.09 -36.31 -3.79
CA ILE A 19 -4.46 -34.97 -4.27
C ILE A 19 -3.55 -33.93 -3.61
N LEU A 20 -3.30 -34.09 -2.30
CA LEU A 20 -2.41 -33.20 -1.55
C LEU A 20 -0.98 -33.24 -2.12
N ALA A 21 -0.46 -34.43 -2.43
CA ALA A 21 0.86 -34.60 -3.04
C ALA A 21 0.95 -33.92 -4.41
N LYS A 22 -0.09 -34.02 -5.24
CA LYS A 22 -0.17 -33.32 -6.54
C LYS A 22 -0.19 -31.80 -6.36
N LEU A 23 -0.94 -31.28 -5.40
CA LEU A 23 -0.97 -29.84 -5.08
C LEU A 23 0.41 -29.34 -4.62
N ASP A 24 1.11 -30.12 -3.78
CA ASP A 24 2.47 -29.79 -3.33
C ASP A 24 3.46 -29.79 -4.50
N ALA A 25 3.35 -30.73 -5.43
CA ALA A 25 4.19 -30.77 -6.63
C ALA A 25 3.98 -29.52 -7.51
N ILE A 26 2.73 -29.12 -7.74
CA ILE A 26 2.38 -27.92 -8.50
C ILE A 26 2.89 -26.66 -7.79
N ALA A 27 2.66 -26.57 -6.47
CA ALA A 27 3.11 -25.44 -5.66
C ALA A 27 4.64 -25.28 -5.72
N LYS A 28 5.39 -26.39 -5.64
CA LYS A 28 6.84 -26.40 -5.80
C LYS A 28 7.28 -25.98 -7.20
N PHE A 29 6.65 -26.53 -8.24
CA PHE A 29 6.99 -26.23 -9.63
C PHE A 29 6.86 -24.74 -9.97
N TYR A 30 5.77 -24.10 -9.51
CA TYR A 30 5.53 -22.67 -9.74
C TYR A 30 6.13 -21.77 -8.65
N ASN A 31 6.75 -22.33 -7.61
CA ASN A 31 7.27 -21.61 -6.44
C ASN A 31 6.22 -20.67 -5.79
N VAL A 32 5.03 -21.21 -5.54
CA VAL A 32 3.89 -20.50 -4.94
C VAL A 32 3.35 -21.25 -3.73
N SER A 33 2.51 -20.61 -2.91
CA SER A 33 1.88 -21.31 -1.80
C SER A 33 0.78 -22.27 -2.29
N ARG A 34 0.56 -23.37 -1.56
CA ARG A 34 -0.59 -24.27 -1.79
C ARG A 34 -1.92 -23.53 -1.86
N SER A 35 -2.12 -22.56 -0.97
CA SER A 35 -3.35 -21.75 -0.94
C SER A 35 -3.59 -20.97 -2.23
N GLN A 36 -2.54 -20.43 -2.86
CA GLN A 36 -2.64 -19.73 -4.13
C GLN A 36 -3.04 -20.68 -5.27
N VAL A 37 -2.49 -21.90 -5.28
CA VAL A 37 -2.85 -22.94 -6.25
C VAL A 37 -4.34 -23.29 -6.12
N VAL A 38 -4.79 -23.60 -4.91
CA VAL A 38 -6.20 -23.93 -4.62
C VAL A 38 -7.12 -22.78 -5.02
N GLN A 39 -6.79 -21.55 -4.63
CA GLN A 39 -7.59 -20.38 -4.98
C GLN A 39 -7.70 -20.19 -6.50
N SER A 40 -6.60 -20.40 -7.23
CA SER A 40 -6.55 -20.31 -8.69
C SER A 40 -7.44 -21.37 -9.37
N MET A 41 -7.44 -22.59 -8.85
CA MET A 41 -8.31 -23.68 -9.33
C MET A 41 -9.79 -23.39 -9.07
N LEU A 42 -10.12 -22.91 -7.86
CA LEU A 42 -11.49 -22.50 -7.51
C LEU A 42 -11.97 -21.34 -8.38
N ASP A 43 -11.11 -20.34 -8.62
CA ASP A 43 -11.42 -19.21 -9.49
C ASP A 43 -11.64 -19.64 -10.94
N PHE A 44 -10.84 -20.58 -11.44
CA PHE A 44 -11.02 -21.17 -12.77
C PHE A 44 -12.38 -21.87 -12.89
N LYS A 45 -12.72 -22.73 -11.93
CA LYS A 45 -14.01 -23.44 -11.92
C LYS A 45 -15.19 -22.49 -11.79
N ARG A 46 -15.09 -21.50 -10.88
CA ARG A 46 -16.14 -20.47 -10.65
C ARG A 46 -16.43 -19.64 -11.90
N LYS A 47 -15.42 -19.39 -12.74
CA LYS A 47 -15.55 -18.60 -13.99
C LYS A 47 -15.96 -19.43 -15.20
N GLY A 48 -16.39 -20.68 -15.02
CA GLY A 48 -16.94 -21.52 -16.09
C GLY A 48 -15.94 -22.42 -16.79
N GLY A 49 -14.66 -22.42 -16.40
CA GLY A 49 -13.67 -23.36 -16.94
C GLY A 49 -13.24 -23.12 -18.39
N ASN A 50 -13.51 -21.93 -18.94
CA ASN A 50 -13.15 -21.57 -20.32
C ASN A 50 -11.66 -21.13 -20.43
N ASN A 51 -11.13 -21.06 -21.66
CA ASN A 51 -9.76 -20.62 -21.93
C ASN A 51 -9.44 -19.21 -21.39
N GLU A 52 -10.40 -18.30 -21.39
CA GLU A 52 -10.24 -16.98 -20.79
C GLU A 52 -10.07 -17.04 -19.27
N ALA A 53 -10.84 -17.91 -18.61
CA ALA A 53 -10.73 -18.14 -17.18
C ALA A 53 -9.37 -18.74 -16.81
N TRP A 54 -8.84 -19.63 -17.64
CA TRP A 54 -7.48 -20.18 -17.50
C TRP A 54 -6.43 -19.07 -17.58
N ASN A 55 -6.50 -18.22 -18.60
CA ASN A 55 -5.53 -17.13 -18.76
C ASN A 55 -5.54 -16.14 -17.58
N LEU A 56 -6.71 -15.92 -16.96
CA LEU A 56 -6.84 -15.08 -15.77
C LEU A 56 -6.29 -15.75 -14.51
N SER A 57 -6.53 -17.06 -14.31
CA SER A 57 -6.04 -17.80 -13.16
C SER A 57 -4.51 -17.97 -13.20
N GLN A 58 -3.94 -18.03 -14.40
CA GLN A 58 -2.49 -18.10 -14.63
C GLN A 58 -1.71 -16.85 -14.18
N LYS A 59 -2.39 -15.69 -14.04
CA LYS A 59 -1.74 -14.46 -13.55
C LYS A 59 -1.25 -14.56 -12.11
N ILE A 60 -1.74 -15.54 -11.35
CA ILE A 60 -1.30 -15.80 -9.97
C ILE A 60 0.07 -16.50 -9.98
N TYR A 61 0.33 -17.37 -10.95
CA TYR A 61 1.59 -18.11 -11.07
C TYR A 61 2.73 -17.29 -11.67
N LYS A 62 2.41 -16.19 -12.38
CA LYS A 62 3.42 -15.27 -12.88
C LYS A 62 3.71 -14.24 -11.79
N PRO A 63 4.88 -14.26 -11.14
CA PRO A 63 5.21 -13.23 -10.17
C PRO A 63 5.07 -11.86 -10.84
N LYS A 64 4.25 -10.98 -10.27
CA LYS A 64 4.27 -9.57 -10.66
C LYS A 64 5.70 -9.09 -10.46
N LYS A 65 6.38 -8.67 -11.53
CA LYS A 65 7.71 -8.06 -11.45
C LYS A 65 7.67 -7.04 -10.31
N ALA A 66 8.56 -7.21 -9.33
CA ALA A 66 8.65 -6.27 -8.23
C ALA A 66 8.81 -4.88 -8.83
N LYS A 67 7.92 -3.95 -8.49
CA LYS A 67 8.04 -2.57 -8.95
C LYS A 67 9.37 -2.07 -8.41
N GLU A 68 10.24 -1.56 -9.29
CA GLU A 68 11.46 -0.89 -8.86
C GLU A 68 11.08 0.21 -7.87
N ILE A 69 11.47 0.03 -6.61
CA ILE A 69 11.26 1.04 -5.58
C ILE A 69 12.33 2.10 -5.85
N HIS A 70 11.99 3.10 -6.67
CA HIS A 70 12.88 4.25 -6.81
C HIS A 70 12.98 4.94 -5.44
N PRO A 71 14.16 5.02 -4.83
CA PRO A 71 14.32 5.77 -3.59
C PRO A 71 13.91 7.21 -3.85
N LEU A 72 13.03 7.76 -3.01
CA LEU A 72 12.59 9.16 -3.08
C LEU A 72 13.81 10.09 -2.90
N LYS A 73 14.47 10.44 -4.01
CA LYS A 73 15.65 11.33 -4.06
C LYS A 73 15.40 12.71 -3.42
N ASN A 74 14.13 13.07 -3.17
CA ASN A 74 13.74 14.41 -2.73
C ASN A 74 13.64 14.62 -1.21
N ARG A 75 13.80 13.58 -0.37
CA ARG A 75 13.65 13.75 1.10
C ARG A 75 14.69 14.71 1.70
N LYS A 76 15.95 14.64 1.26
CA LYS A 76 17.03 15.55 1.73
C LYS A 76 16.75 17.02 1.35
N ARG A 77 16.22 17.27 0.14
CA ARG A 77 15.93 18.64 -0.32
C ARG A 77 14.77 19.27 0.45
N LEU A 78 13.71 18.50 0.72
CA LEU A 78 12.56 18.96 1.51
C LEU A 78 12.96 19.28 2.95
N TYR A 79 13.79 18.43 3.57
CA TYR A 79 14.32 18.67 4.91
C TYR A 79 15.15 19.96 5.00
N LYS A 80 16.08 20.18 4.06
CA LYS A 80 16.88 21.44 4.00
C LYS A 80 16.00 22.68 3.84
N LYS A 81 14.96 22.65 2.99
CA LYS A 81 14.02 23.78 2.83
C LYS A 81 13.21 24.05 4.10
N ALA A 82 12.81 23.01 4.84
CA ALA A 82 12.08 23.17 6.10
C ALA A 82 12.95 23.83 7.19
N ILE A 83 14.23 23.46 7.27
CA ILE A 83 15.19 24.10 8.19
C ILE A 83 15.37 25.58 7.83
N GLN A 84 15.58 25.92 6.56
CA GLN A 84 15.73 27.31 6.11
C GLN A 84 14.51 28.18 6.46
N LYS A 85 13.30 27.69 6.22
CA LYS A 85 12.07 28.40 6.60
C LYS A 85 11.96 28.62 8.12
N ARG A 86 12.39 27.64 8.92
CA ARG A 86 12.36 27.74 10.38
C ARG A 86 13.38 28.75 10.91
N ALA A 87 14.59 28.74 10.35
CA ALA A 87 15.64 29.71 10.69
C ALA A 87 15.23 31.14 10.33
N PHE A 88 14.71 31.36 9.12
CA PHE A 88 14.19 32.67 8.70
C PHE A 88 13.09 33.17 9.65
N LYS A 89 12.11 32.31 9.99
CA LYS A 89 11.05 32.68 10.95
C LYS A 89 11.60 33.04 12.34
N GLN A 90 12.68 32.40 12.80
CA GLN A 90 13.33 32.75 14.07
C GLN A 90 14.04 34.10 13.98
N GLU A 91 14.76 34.39 12.90
CA GLU A 91 15.42 35.69 12.70
C GLU A 91 14.41 36.86 12.64
N CYS A 92 13.22 36.65 12.06
CA CYS A 92 12.15 37.65 12.05
C CYS A 92 11.59 37.96 13.45
N LEU A 93 11.69 37.04 14.42
CA LEU A 93 11.20 37.25 15.79
C LEU A 93 12.13 38.14 16.63
N PHE A 94 13.42 38.18 16.28
CA PHE A 94 14.44 38.96 17.01
C PHE A 94 14.83 40.26 16.30
N ASN A 95 14.30 40.52 15.09
CA ASN A 95 14.53 41.76 14.37
C ASN A 95 13.31 42.72 14.53
N PRO A 96 13.42 43.82 15.30
CA PRO A 96 12.30 44.72 15.58
C PRO A 96 11.77 45.46 14.35
N MET A 97 12.48 45.41 13.22
CA MET A 97 12.05 46.04 11.96
C MET A 97 10.97 45.24 11.22
N TYR A 98 10.90 43.91 11.43
CA TYR A 98 9.94 43.02 10.77
C TYR A 98 8.70 42.67 11.62
N SER A 99 8.71 43.01 12.92
CA SER A 99 7.58 42.75 13.83
C SER A 99 6.36 43.63 13.56
N LYS A 100 6.52 44.74 12.81
CA LYS A 100 5.45 45.68 12.48
C LYS A 100 4.53 45.20 11.33
N TRP A 101 5.01 44.30 10.49
CA TRP A 101 4.29 43.82 9.29
C TRP A 101 3.58 42.46 9.49
N TYR A 102 3.70 41.85 10.67
CA TYR A 102 3.09 40.57 11.03
C TYR A 102 1.95 40.73 12.04
N ARG A 103 1.21 41.84 11.95
CA ARG A 103 -0.13 41.96 12.51
C ARG A 103 -1.11 42.02 11.35
N ASP A 104 -1.54 40.86 10.89
CA ASP A 104 -2.89 40.70 10.36
C ASP A 104 -3.23 39.20 10.34
N ASP A 105 -4.50 38.93 10.63
CA ASP A 105 -5.19 37.64 10.60
C ASP A 105 -5.12 36.77 11.87
N THR A 106 -5.56 37.32 13.00
CA THR A 106 -6.46 36.56 13.88
C THR A 106 -7.52 37.49 14.46
N GLN A 107 -8.63 37.64 13.74
CA GLN A 107 -9.92 37.89 14.36
C GLN A 107 -10.22 36.69 15.26
N TYR A 108 -10.06 36.85 16.57
CA TYR A 108 -10.79 36.05 17.55
C TYR A 108 -11.88 36.95 18.11
N GLU A 109 -13.09 36.79 17.58
CA GLU A 109 -14.30 37.13 18.31
C GLU A 109 -14.32 36.28 19.59
N PHE A 110 -14.04 36.91 20.72
CA PHE A 110 -14.26 36.30 22.03
C PHE A 110 -15.69 36.63 22.45
N ILE A 111 -16.60 35.72 22.18
CA ILE A 111 -17.90 35.67 22.84
C ILE A 111 -17.62 35.24 24.30
N SER A 112 -17.92 36.10 25.27
CA SER A 112 -18.37 35.62 26.59
C SER A 112 -19.21 36.66 27.34
N GLN A 113 -20.49 36.30 27.49
CA GLN A 113 -21.50 36.63 28.52
C GLN A 113 -21.92 38.08 28.70
#